data_AF-A0A4U9VXR6-F1
#
_entry.id   AF-A0A4U9VXR6-F1
#
_cell.length_a   1.000
_cell.length_b   1.000
_cell.length_c   1.000
_cell.angle_alpha   90.00
_cell.angle_beta   90.00
_cell.angle_gamma   90.00
#
_symmetry.space_group_name_H-M   'P 1'
#
loop_
_entity.id
_entity.type
_entity.pdbx_description
1 polymer ?
#
loop_
_entity_poly.entity_id
_entity_poly.type
_entity_poly.pdbx_seq_one_letter_code
_entity_poly.pdbx_strand_id
1 'polypeptide(L)'
;MGVVPAIKPAAKLTANGIVGLLATRGTVQRTYTHELIERFATDCKIELLGSSELVELAEAKLHGEPVPLVTLKKILQPWLSMREPPDTVVLGCTHFPLLSEELMQVLPEGTRLVDSGAAIARRAAWLISNQEKSGLNSGRESGVLHGAE
;
A
#
# COMPACT_ATOMS: atom_id res chain seq x y z
N MET A 1 -1.20 -13.92 4.82
CA MET A 1 -0.80 -12.50 5.00
C MET A 1 -1.79 -11.64 4.23
N GLY A 2 -2.44 -10.68 4.89
CA GLY A 2 -3.32 -9.72 4.21
C GLY A 2 -2.54 -8.47 3.80
N VAL A 3 -3.03 -7.75 2.79
CA VAL A 3 -2.55 -6.40 2.43
C VAL A 3 -3.55 -5.38 2.93
N VAL A 4 -3.05 -4.34 3.61
CA VAL A 4 -3.84 -3.18 4.01
C VAL A 4 -3.18 -1.93 3.43
N PRO A 5 -3.95 -0.86 3.16
CA PRO A 5 -3.37 0.39 2.66
C PRO A 5 -2.32 0.93 3.63
N ALA A 6 -1.24 1.49 3.08
CA ALA A 6 -0.09 2.00 3.82
C ALA A 6 -0.36 3.36 4.51
N ILE A 7 -1.48 3.48 5.22
CA ILE A 7 -1.95 4.74 5.85
C ILE A 7 -0.99 5.20 6.95
N LYS A 8 -0.66 4.31 7.89
CA LYS A 8 0.24 4.63 9.01
C LYS A 8 1.60 5.20 8.58
N PRO A 9 2.35 4.59 7.63
CA PRO A 9 3.59 5.20 7.18
C PRO A 9 3.34 6.51 6.42
N ALA A 10 2.30 6.61 5.57
CA ALA A 10 2.01 7.85 4.85
C ALA A 10 1.70 9.03 5.79
N ALA A 11 0.94 8.81 6.85
CA ALA A 11 0.66 9.81 7.88
C ALA A 11 1.92 10.37 8.57
N LYS A 12 3.01 9.59 8.61
CA LYS A 12 4.31 10.05 9.14
C LYS A 12 5.20 10.75 8.13
N LEU A 13 4.89 10.63 6.83
CA LEU A 13 5.72 11.13 5.74
C LEU A 13 5.18 12.44 5.16
N THR A 14 3.89 12.72 5.32
CA THR A 14 3.29 13.98 4.88
C THR A 14 3.90 15.17 5.63
N ALA A 15 4.18 16.24 4.88
CA ALA A 15 4.69 17.51 5.39
C ALA A 15 3.55 18.53 5.53
N ASN A 16 2.58 18.53 4.61
CA ASN A 16 1.40 19.42 4.67
C ASN A 16 0.24 18.85 5.49
N GLY A 17 0.36 17.62 5.99
CA GLY A 17 -0.68 16.97 6.78
C GLY A 17 -1.87 16.50 5.95
N ILE A 18 -1.76 16.39 4.63
CA ILE A 18 -2.81 15.90 3.73
C ILE A 18 -2.30 14.66 3.00
N VAL A 19 -2.95 13.53 3.24
CA VAL A 19 -2.64 12.24 2.63
C VAL A 19 -3.79 11.81 1.72
N GLY A 20 -3.48 11.46 0.48
CA GLY A 20 -4.42 10.89 -0.47
C GLY A 20 -4.45 9.37 -0.35
N LEU A 21 -5.62 8.74 -0.39
CA LEU A 21 -5.76 7.30 -0.54
C LEU A 21 -6.42 6.99 -1.89
N LEU A 22 -5.61 6.55 -2.84
CA LEU A 22 -6.10 5.94 -4.09
C LEU A 22 -6.41 4.48 -3.84
N ALA A 23 -7.66 4.07 -3.97
CA ALA A 23 -8.03 2.65 -3.97
C ALA A 23 -9.20 2.39 -4.93
N THR A 24 -9.72 1.15 -4.96
CA THR A 24 -10.95 0.87 -5.69
C THR A 24 -12.15 1.53 -4.99
N ARG A 25 -13.25 1.77 -5.72
CA ARG A 25 -14.51 2.28 -5.13
C ARG A 25 -14.98 1.43 -3.96
N GLY A 26 -14.87 0.10 -4.09
CA GLY A 26 -15.22 -0.82 -3.01
C GLY A 26 -14.35 -0.60 -1.78
N THR A 27 -13.03 -0.48 -1.94
CA THR A 27 -12.10 -0.31 -0.81
C THR A 27 -12.36 0.98 -0.03
N VAL A 28 -12.56 2.12 -0.70
CA VAL A 28 -12.76 3.41 0.00
C VAL A 28 -14.10 3.50 0.75
N GLN A 29 -15.05 2.62 0.45
CA GLN A 29 -16.36 2.56 1.12
C GLN A 29 -16.41 1.55 2.28
N ARG A 30 -15.36 0.75 2.50
CA ARG A 30 -15.35 -0.27 3.56
C ARG A 30 -15.18 0.38 4.92
N THR A 31 -15.99 -0.05 5.89
CA THR A 31 -15.84 0.30 7.32
C THR A 31 -14.41 0.10 7.81
N TYR A 32 -13.80 -1.03 7.45
CA TYR A 32 -12.41 -1.33 7.80
C TYR A 32 -11.40 -0.27 7.34
N THR A 33 -11.61 0.35 6.17
CA THR A 33 -10.76 1.44 5.68
C THR A 33 -10.89 2.67 6.56
N HIS A 34 -12.11 3.02 6.96
CA HIS A 34 -12.36 4.13 7.89
C HIS A 34 -11.76 3.87 9.28
N GLU A 35 -11.91 2.67 9.82
CA GLU A 35 -11.28 2.27 11.09
C GLU A 35 -9.75 2.41 11.07
N LEU A 36 -9.11 2.05 9.95
CA LEU A 36 -7.66 2.23 9.79
C LEU A 36 -7.26 3.71 9.76
N ILE A 37 -8.07 4.56 9.13
CA ILE A 37 -7.86 6.01 9.09
C ILE A 37 -7.96 6.58 10.51
N GLU A 38 -9.06 6.30 11.22
CA GLU A 38 -9.29 6.76 12.59
C GLU A 38 -8.18 6.31 13.55
N ARG A 39 -7.64 5.10 13.34
CA ARG A 39 -6.62 4.55 14.21
C ARG A 39 -5.22 5.09 13.97
N PHE A 40 -4.87 5.44 12.73
CA PHE A 40 -3.47 5.66 12.35
C PHE A 40 -3.19 7.02 11.69
N ALA A 41 -4.21 7.82 11.42
CA ALA A 41 -4.11 9.11 10.75
C ALA A 41 -4.85 10.22 11.53
N THR A 42 -4.79 10.18 12.86
CA THR A 42 -5.47 11.17 13.72
C THR A 42 -4.94 12.60 13.54
N ASP A 43 -3.67 12.72 13.13
CA ASP A 43 -2.95 13.98 13.07
C ASP A 43 -2.83 14.52 11.63
N CYS A 44 -3.52 13.90 10.66
CA CYS A 44 -3.53 14.33 9.28
C CYS A 44 -4.91 14.16 8.63
N LYS A 45 -5.16 14.87 7.54
CA LYS A 45 -6.36 14.74 6.73
C LYS A 45 -6.18 13.63 5.72
N ILE A 46 -7.13 12.70 5.64
CA ILE A 46 -7.17 11.68 4.58
C ILE A 46 -8.19 12.08 3.50
N GLU A 47 -7.70 12.25 2.27
CA GLU A 47 -8.53 12.45 1.08
C GLU A 47 -8.72 11.11 0.36
N LEU A 48 -9.94 10.58 0.36
CA LEU A 48 -10.27 9.32 -0.29
C LEU A 48 -10.60 9.53 -1.77
N LEU A 49 -10.00 8.73 -2.65
CA LEU A 49 -10.38 8.70 -4.06
C LEU A 49 -10.46 7.25 -4.55
N GLY A 50 -11.70 6.82 -4.79
CA GLY A 50 -12.03 5.49 -5.28
C GLY A 50 -12.17 5.45 -6.80
N SER A 51 -11.36 4.65 -7.50
CA SER A 51 -11.47 4.49 -8.95
C SER A 51 -11.30 3.03 -9.37
N SER A 52 -12.33 2.48 -10.02
CA SER A 52 -12.22 1.20 -10.74
C SER A 52 -11.55 1.39 -12.11
N GLU A 53 -11.71 2.56 -12.72
CA GLU A 53 -11.09 2.91 -14.01
C GLU A 53 -9.55 2.92 -13.92
N LEU A 54 -8.96 3.26 -12.76
CA LEU A 54 -7.52 3.10 -12.54
C LEU A 54 -7.06 1.64 -12.60
N VAL A 55 -7.92 0.69 -12.24
CA VAL A 55 -7.61 -0.75 -12.36
C VAL A 55 -7.56 -1.12 -13.84
N GLU A 56 -8.55 -0.71 -14.61
CA GLU A 56 -8.63 -0.95 -16.06
C GLU A 56 -7.42 -0.35 -16.79
N LEU A 57 -7.01 0.88 -16.44
CA LEU A 57 -5.80 1.50 -17.00
C LEU A 57 -4.52 0.74 -16.67
N ALA A 58 -4.41 0.22 -15.43
CA ALA A 58 -3.26 -0.56 -15.03
C ALA A 58 -3.20 -1.92 -15.75
N GLU A 59 -4.34 -2.58 -15.94
CA GLU A 59 -4.44 -3.82 -16.71
C GLU A 59 -4.10 -3.59 -18.19
N ALA A 60 -4.66 -2.55 -18.82
CA ALA A 60 -4.33 -2.18 -20.20
C ALA A 60 -2.83 -1.92 -20.37
N LYS A 61 -2.19 -1.21 -19.42
CA LYS A 61 -0.74 -1.00 -19.41
C LYS A 61 0.04 -2.32 -19.39
N LEU A 62 -0.38 -3.28 -18.56
CA LEU A 62 0.24 -4.61 -18.53
C LEU A 62 0.10 -5.36 -19.86
N HIS A 63 -0.97 -5.11 -20.60
CA HIS A 63 -1.17 -5.63 -21.96
C HIS A 63 -0.39 -4.86 -23.04
N GLY A 64 0.42 -3.87 -22.66
CA GLY A 64 1.25 -3.09 -23.58
C GLY A 64 0.55 -1.87 -24.18
N GLU A 65 -0.65 -1.53 -23.69
CA GLU A 65 -1.36 -0.34 -24.13
C GLU A 65 -0.82 0.92 -23.44
N PRO A 66 -0.78 2.07 -24.13
CA PRO A 66 -0.38 3.33 -23.50
C PRO A 66 -1.44 3.82 -22.52
N VAL A 67 -1.02 4.40 -21.40
CA VAL A 67 -1.93 5.01 -20.42
C VAL A 67 -2.27 6.45 -20.84
N PRO A 68 -3.54 6.78 -21.12
CA PRO A 68 -3.90 8.14 -21.52
C PRO A 68 -3.84 9.10 -20.33
N LEU A 69 -2.86 10.00 -20.29
CA LEU A 69 -2.70 10.97 -19.19
C LEU A 69 -3.92 11.88 -19.00
N VAL A 70 -4.70 12.12 -20.05
CA VAL A 70 -5.95 12.89 -19.98
C VAL A 70 -6.99 12.18 -19.12
N THR A 71 -7.10 10.85 -19.23
CA THR A 71 -8.00 10.05 -18.40
C THR A 71 -7.53 10.06 -16.95
N LEU A 72 -6.22 9.89 -16.73
CA LEU A 72 -5.63 9.96 -15.39
C LEU A 72 -5.86 11.32 -14.72
N LYS A 73 -5.71 12.43 -15.47
CA LYS A 73 -6.03 13.80 -15.02
C LYS A 73 -7.49 13.94 -14.61
N LYS A 74 -8.42 13.40 -15.40
CA LYS A 74 -9.87 13.44 -15.07
C LYS A 74 -10.16 12.67 -13.78
N ILE A 75 -9.57 11.49 -13.61
CA ILE A 75 -9.73 10.69 -12.39
C ILE A 75 -9.20 11.46 -11.17
N LEU A 76 -8.02 12.06 -11.28
CA LEU A 76 -7.35 12.79 -10.20
C LEU A 76 -7.87 14.23 -10.01
N GLN A 77 -8.80 14.67 -10.85
CA GLN A 77 -9.32 16.04 -10.85
C GLN A 77 -9.79 16.53 -9.48
N PRO A 78 -10.45 15.72 -8.62
CA PRO A 78 -10.83 16.16 -7.27
C PRO A 78 -9.66 16.73 -6.48
N TRP A 79 -8.49 16.09 -6.57
CA TRP A 79 -7.27 16.54 -5.88
C TRP A 79 -6.59 17.68 -6.62
N LEU A 80 -6.54 17.63 -7.96
CA LEU A 80 -5.93 18.68 -8.77
C LEU A 80 -6.66 20.02 -8.66
N SER A 81 -7.94 20.02 -8.29
CA SER A 81 -8.72 21.24 -8.01
C SER A 81 -8.59 21.77 -6.58
N MET A 82 -7.89 21.06 -5.68
CA MET A 82 -7.69 21.52 -4.31
C MET A 82 -6.70 22.68 -4.27
N ARG A 83 -6.96 23.66 -3.40
CA ARG A 83 -5.98 24.71 -3.08
C ARG A 83 -4.68 24.11 -2.52
N GLU A 84 -4.83 23.09 -1.68
CA GLU A 84 -3.72 22.35 -1.09
C GLU A 84 -4.01 20.85 -1.28
N PRO A 85 -3.44 20.22 -2.32
CA PRO A 85 -3.64 18.80 -2.60
C PRO A 85 -2.81 17.93 -1.64
N PRO A 86 -3.08 16.61 -1.59
CA PRO A 86 -2.24 15.69 -0.83
C PRO A 86 -0.78 15.72 -1.31
N ASP A 87 0.16 15.86 -0.39
CA ASP A 87 1.60 15.75 -0.71
C ASP A 87 2.10 14.30 -0.65
N THR A 88 1.30 13.40 -0.08
CA THR A 88 1.62 11.99 0.10
C THR A 88 0.41 11.17 -0.33
N VAL A 89 0.58 10.27 -1.29
CA VAL A 89 -0.50 9.45 -1.85
C VAL A 89 -0.23 7.98 -1.59
N VAL A 90 -1.14 7.34 -0.89
CA VAL A 90 -1.18 5.89 -0.68
C VAL A 90 -1.80 5.21 -1.88
N LEU A 91 -1.06 4.26 -2.47
CA LEU A 91 -1.54 3.34 -3.49
C LEU A 91 -2.16 2.11 -2.81
N GLY A 92 -3.46 2.20 -2.50
CA GLY A 92 -4.24 1.22 -1.75
C GLY A 92 -4.75 0.03 -2.56
N CYS A 93 -4.43 -0.06 -3.85
CA CYS A 93 -4.72 -1.19 -4.72
C CYS A 93 -3.40 -1.74 -5.29
N THR A 94 -3.27 -3.06 -5.38
CA THR A 94 -2.06 -3.74 -5.91
C THR A 94 -1.77 -3.42 -7.38
N HIS A 95 -2.76 -2.93 -8.13
CA HIS A 95 -2.58 -2.50 -9.52
C HIS A 95 -1.89 -1.14 -9.63
N PHE A 96 -2.12 -0.23 -8.68
CA PHE A 96 -1.77 1.18 -8.85
C PHE A 96 -0.27 1.48 -8.87
N PRO A 97 0.62 0.70 -8.20
CA PRO A 97 2.07 0.85 -8.38
C PRO A 97 2.54 0.74 -9.84
N LEU A 98 1.80 0.03 -10.70
CA LEU A 98 2.10 -0.08 -12.13
C LEU A 98 1.94 1.24 -12.89
N LEU A 99 1.14 2.16 -12.35
CA LEU A 99 0.86 3.49 -12.91
C LEU A 99 1.73 4.59 -12.26
N SER A 100 2.73 4.25 -11.45
CA SER A 100 3.48 5.25 -10.66
C SER A 100 4.11 6.34 -11.53
N GLU A 101 4.67 5.98 -12.68
CA GLU A 101 5.31 6.93 -13.60
C GLU A 101 4.30 7.93 -14.17
N GLU A 102 3.11 7.48 -14.56
CA GLU A 102 2.06 8.33 -15.09
C GLU A 102 1.38 9.15 -14.01
N LEU A 103 1.21 8.57 -12.81
CA LEU A 103 0.69 9.30 -11.64
C LEU A 103 1.62 10.46 -11.29
N MET A 104 2.94 10.26 -11.30
CA MET A 104 3.92 11.33 -11.04
C MET A 104 3.93 12.42 -12.11
N GLN A 105 3.52 12.11 -13.36
CA GLN A 105 3.38 13.12 -14.42
C GLN A 105 2.12 13.98 -14.28
N VAL A 106 1.13 13.51 -13.51
CA VAL A 106 -0.17 14.18 -13.36
C VAL A 106 -0.31 14.85 -12.00
N LEU A 107 0.20 14.23 -10.94
CA LEU A 107 0.15 14.75 -9.59
C LEU A 107 1.04 16.00 -9.45
N PRO A 108 0.74 16.89 -8.50
CA PRO A 108 1.56 18.06 -8.21
C PRO A 108 3.02 17.67 -7.96
N GLU A 109 3.95 18.53 -8.37
CA GLU A 109 5.37 18.34 -8.12
C GLU A 109 5.65 18.18 -6.62
N GLY A 110 6.54 17.25 -6.27
CA GLY A 110 6.85 16.92 -4.88
C GLY A 110 5.92 15.90 -4.22
N THR A 111 4.85 15.45 -4.90
CA THR A 111 3.99 14.39 -4.38
C THR A 111 4.76 13.09 -4.17
N ARG A 112 4.59 12.46 -3.00
CA ARG A 112 5.21 11.19 -2.65
C ARG A 112 4.23 10.03 -2.78
N LEU A 113 4.57 9.01 -3.56
CA LEU A 113 3.79 7.77 -3.63
C LEU A 113 4.24 6.76 -2.55
N VAL A 114 3.28 6.09 -1.92
CA VAL A 114 3.50 5.10 -0.87
C VAL A 114 2.66 3.85 -1.15
N ASP A 115 3.29 2.68 -1.27
CA ASP A 115 2.61 1.39 -1.39
C ASP A 115 2.99 0.41 -0.27
N SER A 116 2.27 -0.71 -0.19
CA SER A 116 2.50 -1.75 0.82
C SER A 116 3.48 -2.85 0.37
N GLY A 117 3.86 -2.91 -0.90
CA GLY A 117 4.61 -4.00 -1.52
C GLY A 117 5.94 -4.30 -0.84
N ALA A 118 6.79 -3.28 -0.67
CA ALA A 118 8.10 -3.46 -0.02
C ALA A 118 7.97 -3.90 1.46
N ALA A 119 6.96 -3.39 2.17
CA ALA A 119 6.70 -3.80 3.56
C ALA A 119 6.24 -5.26 3.65
N ILE A 120 5.40 -5.70 2.71
CA ILE A 120 4.93 -7.08 2.61
C ILE A 120 6.08 -8.02 2.25
N ALA A 121 6.96 -7.65 1.31
CA ALA A 121 8.14 -8.44 0.95
C ALA A 121 9.06 -8.65 2.16
N ARG A 122 9.36 -7.59 2.92
CA ARG A 122 10.15 -7.70 4.16
C ARG A 122 9.48 -8.60 5.20
N ARG A 123 8.16 -8.51 5.34
CA ARG A 123 7.41 -9.35 6.28
C ARG A 123 7.42 -10.82 5.87
N ALA A 124 7.31 -11.10 4.57
CA ALA A 124 7.38 -12.46 4.04
C ALA A 124 8.75 -13.09 4.32
N ALA A 125 9.84 -12.37 4.01
CA ALA A 125 11.20 -12.82 4.28
C ALA A 125 11.41 -13.11 5.78
N TRP A 126 10.96 -12.21 6.66
CA TRP A 126 11.07 -12.40 8.11
C TRP A 126 10.32 -13.65 8.61
N LEU A 127 9.12 -13.92 8.08
CA LEU A 127 8.34 -15.09 8.47
C LEU A 127 9.04 -16.39 8.07
N ILE A 128 9.58 -16.47 6.86
CA ILE A 128 10.32 -17.65 6.36
C ILE A 128 11.54 -17.90 7.25
N SER A 129 12.37 -16.87 7.47
CA SER A 129 13.59 -17.00 8.30
C SER A 129 13.29 -17.37 9.76
N ASN A 130 12.11 -17.05 10.27
CA ASN A 130 11.73 -17.40 11.64
C ASN A 130 11.04 -18.77 11.74
N GLN A 131 10.44 -19.28 10.67
CA GLN A 131 9.91 -20.65 10.64
C GLN A 131 11.04 -21.69 10.57
N GLU A 132 12.12 -21.41 9.82
CA GLU A 132 13.30 -22.29 9.77
C GLU A 132 13.97 -22.43 11.14
N LYS A 133 14.00 -21.36 11.93
CA LYS A 133 14.56 -21.37 13.30
C LYS A 133 13.72 -22.20 14.27
N SER A 134 12.40 -22.26 14.10
CA SER A 134 11.52 -23.09 14.95
C SER A 134 11.54 -24.57 14.56
N GLY A 135 11.87 -24.91 13.31
CA GLY A 135 12.02 -26.29 12.84
C GLY A 135 13.34 -26.97 13.22
N LEU A 136 14.40 -26.20 13.50
CA LEU A 136 15.70 -26.73 13.93
C LEU A 136 15.77 -27.06 15.44
N ASN A 137 14.82 -26.57 16.25
CA ASN A 137 14.80 -26.80 17.70
C ASN A 137 13.97 -28.02 18.15
N SER A 138 13.33 -28.75 17.22
CA SER A 138 12.56 -29.97 17.55
C SER A 138 13.33 -31.29 17.34
N GLY A 139 14.60 -31.23 16.95
CA GLY A 139 15.43 -32.41 16.63
C GLY A 139 16.47 -32.82 17.66
N ARG A 140 16.55 -32.16 18.83
CA ARG A 140 17.52 -32.48 19.89
C ARG A 140 16.84 -32.54 21.25
N GLU A 141 15.99 -33.54 21.47
CA GLU A 141 15.74 -34.08 22.82
C GLU A 141 14.85 -35.34 22.77
N SER A 142 15.51 -36.50 22.83
CA SER A 142 15.05 -37.79 23.40
C SER A 142 16.19 -38.77 23.16
N GLY A 143 17.04 -39.06 24.14
CA GLY A 143 16.84 -40.18 25.10
C GLY A 143 17.33 -41.47 24.44
N VAL A 144 18.16 -42.34 25.03
CA VAL A 144 17.98 -42.95 26.35
C VAL A 144 19.28 -43.62 26.80
N LEU A 145 19.49 -43.54 28.12
CA LEU A 145 20.42 -44.28 28.96
C LEU A 145 20.27 -45.81 28.87
N HIS A 146 21.38 -46.55 28.81
CA HIS A 146 21.58 -47.91 29.36
C HIS A 146 23.09 -48.18 29.27
N GLY A 147 23.82 -48.66 30.26
CA GLY A 147 23.58 -49.22 31.58
C GLY A 147 24.96 -49.76 32.05
N ALA A 148 25.10 -50.06 33.36
CA ALA A 148 26.25 -50.75 33.95
C ALA A 148 26.59 -52.06 33.20
N GLU A 149 27.81 -52.61 33.19
CA GLU A 149 28.71 -52.99 34.29
C GLU A 149 30.17 -53.11 33.79
#